data_AF-S9UFM4-F1
#
_entry.id   AF-S9UFM4-F1
#
_cell.length_a   1.000
_cell.length_b   1.000
_cell.length_c   1.000
_cell.angle_alpha   90.00
_cell.angle_beta   90.00
_cell.angle_gamma   90.00
#
_symmetry.space_group_name_H-M   'P 1'
#
loop_
_entity.id
_entity.type
_entity.pdbx_description
1 polymer ?
#
loop_
_entity_poly.entity_id
_entity_poly.type
_entity_poly.pdbx_seq_one_letter_code
_entity_poly.pdbx_strand_id
1 'polypeptide(L)'
;MLYKVRNALSRTHGKLAGLMSMRCCLSCIKGLQNSENKERFLHVYEAIVFGTHRMDGRDIVSSHDIKFMHAFFYNTITKELE
;
A
#
# COMPACT_ATOMS: atom_id res chain seq x y z
N MET A 1 0.81 8.43 -1.44
CA MET A 1 0.14 7.39 -0.62
C MET A 1 0.93 7.04 0.64
N LEU A 2 2.16 6.54 0.53
CA LEU A 2 2.97 6.12 1.68
C LEU A 2 3.15 7.20 2.76
N TYR A 3 3.47 8.44 2.38
CA TYR A 3 3.57 9.55 3.33
C TYR A 3 2.30 9.72 4.18
N LYS A 4 1.11 9.64 3.58
CA LYS A 4 -0.17 9.77 4.30
C LYS A 4 -0.35 8.64 5.33
N VAL A 5 0.01 7.42 4.96
CA VAL A 5 -0.05 6.26 5.88
C VAL A 5 0.95 6.40 7.01
N ARG A 6 2.21 6.75 6.70
CA ARG A 6 3.26 6.99 7.70
C ARG A 6 2.87 8.09 8.68
N ASN A 7 2.28 9.18 8.19
CA ASN A 7 1.82 10.29 9.02
C ASN A 7 0.61 9.93 9.91
N ALA A 8 -0.26 9.02 9.45
CA ALA A 8 -1.31 8.48 10.30
C ALA A 8 -0.72 7.59 11.41
N LEU A 9 0.17 6.66 11.02
CA LEU A 9 0.81 5.73 11.95
C LEU A 9 1.83 6.38 12.90
N SER A 10 2.34 7.58 12.59
CA SER A 10 3.26 8.28 13.49
C SER A 10 2.61 8.67 14.82
N ARG A 11 1.28 8.75 14.88
CA ARG A 11 0.54 8.95 16.14
C ARG A 11 0.70 7.78 17.10
N THR A 12 0.83 6.56 16.58
CA THR A 12 0.90 5.32 17.38
C THR A 12 2.31 4.74 17.46
N HIS A 13 3.12 4.89 16.41
CA HIS A 13 4.47 4.30 16.27
C HIS A 13 5.59 5.36 16.30
N GLY A 14 5.24 6.63 16.53
CA GLY A 14 6.20 7.73 16.65
C GLY A 14 7.01 7.99 15.39
N LYS A 15 8.24 8.51 15.56
CA LYS A 15 9.14 8.87 14.46
C LYS A 15 9.56 7.68 13.59
N LEU A 16 9.53 6.47 14.13
CA LEU A 16 9.89 5.23 13.40
C LEU A 16 8.91 4.93 12.25
N ALA A 17 7.66 5.40 12.35
CA ALA A 17 6.68 5.30 11.26
C ALA A 17 7.19 5.92 9.95
N GLY A 18 8.04 6.95 10.04
CA GLY A 18 8.66 7.60 8.89
C GLY A 18 9.53 6.68 8.03
N LEU A 19 10.05 5.60 8.61
CA LEU A 19 10.96 4.65 7.95
C LEU A 19 10.24 3.39 7.44
N MET A 20 9.00 3.15 7.85
CA MET A 20 8.26 1.93 7.51
C MET A 20 7.95 1.85 6.01
N SER A 21 8.17 0.70 5.39
CA SER A 21 7.70 0.43 4.02
C SER A 21 6.17 0.38 3.97
N MET A 22 5.58 0.50 2.77
CA MET A 22 4.12 0.37 2.62
C MET A 22 3.61 -0.96 3.18
N ARG A 23 4.30 -2.07 2.89
CA ARG A 23 3.99 -3.40 3.43
C ARG A 23 3.99 -3.42 4.96
N CYS A 24 5.02 -2.83 5.57
CA CYS A 24 5.11 -2.73 7.03
C CYS A 24 3.95 -1.90 7.60
N CYS A 25 3.64 -0.76 6.97
CA CYS A 25 2.51 0.07 7.38
C CYS A 25 1.17 -0.67 7.31
N LEU A 26 0.90 -1.40 6.23
CA LEU A 26 -0.37 -2.13 6.08
C LEU A 26 -0.50 -3.31 7.06
N SER A 27 0.62 -3.94 7.45
CA SER A 27 0.60 -4.98 8.48
C SER A 27 0.21 -4.45 9.87
N CYS A 28 0.39 -3.14 10.12
CA CYS A 28 -0.05 -2.50 11.37
C CYS A 28 -1.56 -2.21 11.40
N ILE A 29 -2.26 -2.35 10.27
CA ILE A 29 -3.69 -2.09 10.15
C ILE A 29 -4.45 -3.41 10.32
N LYS A 30 -5.15 -3.57 11.45
CA LYS A 30 -5.83 -4.83 11.82
C LYS A 30 -6.83 -5.29 10.75
N GLY A 31 -7.63 -4.39 10.18
CA GLY A 31 -8.61 -4.70 9.13
C GLY A 31 -8.00 -5.20 7.81
N LEU A 32 -6.69 -5.09 7.62
CA LEU A 32 -6.02 -5.44 6.37
C LEU A 32 -5.14 -6.69 6.45
N GLN A 33 -4.88 -7.24 7.64
CA GLN A 33 -3.84 -8.26 7.82
C GLN A 33 -4.00 -9.49 6.92
N ASN A 34 -5.23 -9.95 6.64
CA ASN A 34 -5.52 -11.16 5.86
C ASN A 34 -6.26 -10.89 4.53
N SER A 35 -6.17 -9.68 3.99
CA SER A 35 -6.89 -9.35 2.75
C SER A 35 -6.09 -9.73 1.50
N GLU A 36 -6.66 -10.52 0.60
CA GLU A 36 -6.13 -10.74 -0.75
C GLU A 36 -5.93 -9.42 -1.50
N ASN A 37 -6.83 -8.45 -1.26
CA ASN A 37 -6.73 -7.11 -1.83
C ASN A 37 -5.51 -6.33 -1.30
N LYS A 38 -5.02 -6.61 -0.08
CA LYS A 38 -3.79 -6.01 0.44
C LYS A 38 -2.58 -6.46 -0.38
N GLU A 39 -2.47 -7.76 -0.65
CA GLU A 39 -1.35 -8.28 -1.46
C GLU A 39 -1.44 -7.79 -2.91
N ARG A 40 -2.65 -7.76 -3.49
CA ARG A 40 -2.86 -7.14 -4.82
C ARG A 40 -2.46 -5.67 -4.84
N PHE A 41 -2.88 -4.90 -3.83
CA PHE A 41 -2.51 -3.50 -3.70
C PHE A 41 -0.99 -3.32 -3.60
N LEU A 42 -0.32 -4.11 -2.77
CA LEU A 42 1.13 -4.06 -2.61
C LEU A 42 1.85 -4.40 -3.91
N HIS A 43 1.38 -5.41 -4.64
CA HIS A 43 1.96 -5.78 -5.93
C HIS A 43 1.91 -4.62 -6.93
N VAL A 44 0.74 -3.98 -7.09
CA VAL A 44 0.55 -2.84 -8.01
C VAL A 44 1.36 -1.62 -7.54
N TYR A 45 1.31 -1.32 -6.24
CA TYR A 45 2.04 -0.19 -5.65
C TYR A 45 3.55 -0.34 -5.85
N GLU A 46 4.10 -1.52 -5.58
CA GLU A 46 5.53 -1.80 -5.74
C GLU A 46 5.94 -1.76 -7.22
N ALA A 47 5.12 -2.30 -8.13
CA ALA A 47 5.36 -2.23 -9.57
C ALA A 47 5.45 -0.78 -10.08
N ILE A 48 4.56 0.10 -9.63
CA ILE A 48 4.58 1.54 -9.98
C ILE A 48 5.78 2.26 -9.35
N VAL A 49 6.06 2.03 -8.06
CA VAL A 49 7.08 2.80 -7.32
C VAL A 49 8.49 2.42 -7.70
N PHE A 50 8.76 1.12 -7.89
CA PHE A 50 10.10 0.62 -8.21
C PHE A 50 10.35 0.49 -9.71
N GLY A 51 9.34 0.80 -10.54
CA GLY A 51 9.42 0.63 -11.99
C GLY A 51 9.69 -0.82 -12.41
N THR A 52 9.42 -1.78 -11.52
CA THR A 52 9.74 -3.19 -11.73
C THR A 52 8.75 -3.81 -12.71
N HIS A 53 9.13 -3.83 -13.99
CA HIS A 53 9.01 -5.05 -14.79
C HIS A 53 9.85 -6.10 -14.06
N ARG A 54 9.23 -6.97 -13.25
CA ARG A 54 9.96 -8.09 -12.65
C ARG A 54 10.61 -8.89 -13.80
N MET A 55 11.85 -9.32 -13.59
CA MET A 55 12.64 -10.09 -14.57
C MET A 55 11.97 -11.41 -15.03
N ASP A 56 10.79 -11.73 -14.48
CA ASP A 56 9.94 -12.88 -14.81
C ASP A 56 9.06 -12.69 -16.07
N GLY A 57 9.15 -11.53 -16.75
CA GLY A 57 8.60 -11.38 -18.11
C GLY A 57 7.13 -10.90 -18.24
N ARG A 58 6.47 -10.52 -17.14
CA ARG A 58 5.24 -9.67 -17.08
C ARG A 58 5.29 -8.84 -15.78
N ASP A 59 4.66 -7.68 -15.58
CA ASP A 59 3.30 -7.25 -15.91
C ASP A 59 3.25 -5.74 -16.21
N ILE A 60 2.68 -5.37 -17.36
CA ILE A 60 2.29 -3.98 -17.62
C ILE A 60 1.17 -3.66 -16.63
N VAL A 61 1.43 -2.74 -15.69
CA VAL A 61 0.40 -2.22 -14.80
C VAL A 61 -0.74 -1.66 -15.65
N SER A 62 -1.91 -2.29 -15.60
CA SER A 62 -3.03 -1.87 -16.41
C SER A 62 -3.72 -0.63 -15.82
N SER A 63 -4.52 0.05 -16.64
CA SER A 63 -5.37 1.14 -16.16
C SER A 63 -6.37 0.67 -15.09
N HIS A 64 -6.79 -0.60 -15.12
CA HIS A 64 -7.67 -1.19 -14.10
C HIS A 64 -6.95 -1.35 -12.77
N ASP A 65 -5.66 -1.70 -12.79
CA ASP A 65 -4.86 -1.85 -11.58
C ASP A 65 -4.59 -0.51 -10.91
N ILE A 66 -4.35 0.55 -11.69
CA ILE A 66 -4.22 1.92 -11.17
C ILE A 66 -5.54 2.36 -10.51
N LYS A 67 -6.68 2.11 -11.17
CA LYS A 67 -8.01 2.42 -10.61
C LYS A 67 -8.27 1.64 -9.33
N PHE A 68 -7.96 0.35 -9.31
CA PHE A 68 -8.06 -0.50 -8.11
C PHE A 68 -7.19 0.05 -6.98
N MET A 69 -5.91 0.33 -7.25
CA MET A 69 -4.98 0.85 -6.24
C MET A 69 -5.50 2.15 -5.64
N HIS A 70 -5.98 3.08 -6.48
CA HIS A 70 -6.55 4.33 -6.03
C HIS A 70 -7.81 4.11 -5.18
N ALA A 71 -8.77 3.33 -5.67
CA ALA A 71 -10.01 3.06 -4.97
C ALA A 71 -9.78 2.36 -3.62
N PHE A 72 -8.94 1.32 -3.59
CA PHE A 72 -8.62 0.59 -2.37
C PHE A 72 -7.90 1.47 -1.34
N PHE A 73 -7.02 2.36 -1.80
CA PHE A 73 -6.34 3.30 -0.91
C PHE A 73 -7.32 4.23 -0.19
N TYR A 74 -8.23 4.88 -0.92
CA TYR A 74 -9.13 5.88 -0.33
C TYR A 74 -10.39 5.28 0.32
N ASN A 75 -10.89 4.16 -0.19
CA ASN A 75 -12.13 3.58 0.32
C ASN A 75 -11.90 2.59 1.46
N THR A 76 -10.69 2.07 1.60
CA THR A 76 -10.35 1.05 2.61
C THR A 76 -9.19 1.52 3.48
N ILE A 77 -8.00 1.70 2.91
CA ILE A 77 -6.79 1.98 3.71
C ILE A 77 -6.93 3.27 4.53
N THR A 78 -7.40 4.36 3.93
CA THR A 78 -7.52 5.62 4.69
C THR A 78 -8.62 5.59 5.73
N LYS A 79 -9.70 4.82 5.53
CA LYS A 79 -10.78 4.69 6.53
C LYS A 79 -10.34 3.94 7.77
N GLU A 80 -9.48 2.95 7.61
CA GLU A 80 -8.88 2.21 8.73
C GLU A 80 -7.81 3.00 9.50
N LEU A 81 -7.41 4.18 8.98
CA LEU A 81 -6.38 5.05 9.56
C LEU A 81 -6.95 6.32 10.20
N GLU A 82 -8.26 6.54 10.08
CA GLU A 82 -9.02 7.58 10.80
C GLU A 82 -9.36 7.11 12.22
#